data_AF-A0A1A8A6U8-F1
#
_entry.id   AF-A0A1A8A6U8-F1
#
_cell.length_a   1.000
_cell.length_b   1.000
_cell.length_c   1.000
_cell.angle_alpha   90.00
_cell.angle_beta   90.00
_cell.angle_gamma   90.00
#
_symmetry.space_group_name_H-M   'P 1'
#
loop_
_entity.id
_entity.type
_entity.pdbx_description
1 polymer ?
#
loop_
_entity_poly.entity_id
_entity_poly.type
_entity_poly.pdbx_seq_one_letter_code
_entity_poly.pdbx_strand_id
1 'polypeptide(L)'
;MPPTPTDVLGNKPLDGGWGWMVVFGAHISIGFAYSTPKALSIFFKEIQEDLKASYSEIAWLSSIMLAVMYAGGPVSSVLVHRFGSRPVVMMGGLMCGVSMVTACFG
;
A
#
# COMPACT_ATOMS: atom_id res chain seq x y z
N MET A 1 -6.34 24.96 39.16
CA MET A 1 -6.72 24.36 37.87
C MET A 1 -8.05 23.63 38.08
N PRO A 2 -9.12 23.98 37.35
CA PRO A 2 -10.32 23.15 37.34
C PRO A 2 -10.03 21.82 36.61
N PRO A 3 -10.67 20.71 36.99
CA PRO A 3 -10.53 19.43 36.31
C PRO A 3 -11.03 19.53 34.86
N THR A 4 -10.27 18.92 33.94
CA THR A 4 -10.60 18.81 32.51
C THR A 4 -12.03 18.27 32.37
N PRO A 5 -12.92 18.92 31.59
CA PRO A 5 -14.24 18.39 31.33
C PRO A 5 -14.09 17.00 30.74
N THR A 6 -14.65 16.01 31.41
CA THR A 6 -15.01 14.73 30.81
C THR A 6 -16.10 15.02 29.80
N ASP A 7 -15.70 15.44 28.60
CA ASP A 7 -16.60 15.54 27.47
C ASP A 7 -17.07 14.13 27.14
N VAL A 8 -18.24 13.77 27.69
CA VAL A 8 -19.46 13.34 26.99
C VAL A 8 -19.33 12.77 25.57
N LEU A 9 -18.29 11.98 25.27
CA LEU A 9 -18.31 11.05 24.14
C LEU A 9 -19.34 9.98 24.48
N GLY A 10 -20.60 10.35 24.27
CA GLY A 10 -21.71 9.46 24.16
C GLY A 10 -21.25 8.25 23.36
N ASN A 11 -21.48 7.10 23.94
CA ASN A 11 -21.33 5.80 23.33
C ASN A 11 -22.38 5.64 22.20
N LYS A 12 -22.35 6.55 21.23
CA LYS A 12 -22.94 6.38 19.92
C LYS A 12 -21.89 5.59 19.17
N PRO A 13 -22.13 4.33 18.76
CA PRO A 13 -21.15 3.61 17.97
C PRO A 13 -20.88 4.47 16.74
N LEU A 14 -19.66 5.02 16.66
CA LEU A 14 -19.29 6.07 15.71
C LEU A 14 -19.35 5.58 14.25
N ASP A 15 -19.53 4.27 14.04
CA ASP A 15 -19.82 3.65 12.76
C ASP A 15 -20.99 2.66 12.90
N GLY A 16 -22.16 2.98 12.35
CA GLY A 16 -23.35 2.12 12.35
C GLY A 16 -23.18 0.86 11.49
N GLY A 17 -22.31 -0.07 11.91
CA GLY A 17 -22.02 -1.31 11.21
C GLY A 17 -21.04 -1.18 10.03
N TRP A 18 -20.62 0.02 9.61
CA TRP A 18 -19.72 0.21 8.46
C TRP A 18 -18.31 -0.34 8.64
N GLY A 19 -17.89 -0.68 9.86
CA GLY A 19 -16.57 -1.21 10.15
C GLY A 19 -16.21 -2.46 9.35
N TRP A 20 -17.17 -3.36 9.07
CA TRP A 20 -16.87 -4.59 8.31
C TRP A 20 -16.42 -4.30 6.88
N MET A 21 -16.99 -3.28 6.23
CA MET A 21 -16.58 -2.85 4.88
C MET A 21 -15.16 -2.31 4.88
N VAL A 22 -14.79 -1.55 5.92
CA VAL A 22 -13.44 -1.00 6.08
C VAL A 22 -12.43 -2.13 6.34
N VAL A 23 -12.78 -3.11 7.17
CA VAL A 23 -11.93 -4.29 7.44
C VAL A 23 -11.74 -5.10 6.16
N PHE A 24 -12.81 -5.35 5.41
CA PHE A 24 -12.73 -6.08 4.14
C PHE A 24 -11.85 -5.33 3.12
N GLY A 25 -12.03 -4.02 2.98
CA GLY A 25 -11.20 -3.18 2.12
C GLY A 25 -9.72 -3.16 2.55
N ALA A 26 -9.45 -3.03 3.84
CA ALA A 26 -8.11 -3.08 4.39
C ALA A 26 -7.46 -4.45 4.16
N HIS A 27 -8.22 -5.54 4.33
CA HIS A 27 -7.73 -6.89 4.09
C HIS A 27 -7.31 -7.09 2.64
N ILE A 28 -8.13 -6.63 1.68
CA ILE A 28 -7.78 -6.67 0.25
C ILE A 28 -6.54 -5.82 -0.03
N SER A 29 -6.49 -4.57 0.47
CA SER A 29 -5.36 -3.68 0.24
C SER A 29 -4.04 -4.24 0.77
N ILE A 30 -4.06 -4.80 1.97
CA ILE A 30 -2.89 -5.44 2.60
C ILE A 30 -2.52 -6.71 1.84
N GLY A 31 -3.53 -7.53 1.48
CA GLY A 31 -3.34 -8.76 0.72
C GLY A 31 -2.62 -8.51 -0.60
N PHE A 32 -3.06 -7.51 -1.37
CA PHE A 32 -2.39 -7.11 -2.61
C PHE A 32 -0.97 -6.59 -2.35
N ALA A 33 -0.78 -5.69 -1.38
CA ALA A 33 0.55 -5.12 -1.09
C ALA A 33 1.60 -6.21 -0.79
N TYR A 34 1.23 -7.25 -0.03
CA TYR A 34 2.16 -8.35 0.29
C TYR A 34 2.24 -9.45 -0.77
N SER A 35 1.19 -9.66 -1.57
CA SER A 35 1.15 -10.73 -2.56
C SER A 35 1.80 -10.32 -3.89
N THR A 36 1.76 -9.04 -4.27
CA THR A 36 2.30 -8.57 -5.55
C THR A 36 3.80 -8.86 -5.71
N PRO A 37 4.69 -8.55 -4.73
CA PRO A 37 6.11 -8.88 -4.87
C PRO A 37 6.36 -10.39 -5.02
N LYS A 38 5.56 -11.21 -4.35
CA LYS A 38 5.65 -12.68 -4.44
C LYS A 38 5.18 -13.19 -5.80
N ALA A 39 4.05 -12.70 -6.29
CA ALA A 39 3.52 -13.08 -7.60
C ALA A 39 4.46 -12.66 -8.73
N LEU A 40 5.05 -11.45 -8.65
CA LEU A 40 6.01 -10.98 -9.65
C LEU A 40 7.27 -11.83 -9.72
N SER A 41 7.70 -12.43 -8.61
CA SER A 41 8.89 -13.28 -8.57
C SER A 41 8.80 -14.52 -9.49
N ILE A 42 7.59 -14.97 -9.84
CA ILE A 42 7.37 -16.09 -10.78
C ILE A 42 7.81 -15.67 -12.20
N PHE A 43 7.59 -14.41 -12.58
CA PHE A 43 7.95 -13.87 -13.89
C PHE A 43 9.43 -13.49 -14.01
N PHE A 44 10.16 -13.42 -12.90
CA PHE A 44 11.56 -12.98 -12.91
C PHE A 44 12.46 -13.82 -13.80
N LYS A 45 12.18 -15.13 -13.90
CA LYS A 45 12.95 -16.01 -14.77
C LYS A 45 12.74 -15.69 -16.26
N GLU A 46 11.48 -15.53 -16.68
CA GLU A 46 11.17 -15.17 -18.07
C GLU A 46 11.73 -13.79 -18.41
N ILE A 47 11.55 -12.80 -17.53
CA ILE A 47 12.10 -11.44 -17.69
C ILE A 47 13.64 -11.48 -17.81
N GLN A 48 14.31 -12.34 -17.04
CA GLN A 48 15.76 -12.52 -17.13
C GLN A 48 16.20 -13.07 -18.49
N GLU A 49 15.47 -14.06 -19.01
CA GLU A 49 15.77 -14.69 -20.30
C GLU A 49 15.50 -13.73 -21.47
N ASP A 50 14.40 -12.99 -21.44
CA ASP A 50 14.01 -12.03 -22.49
C ASP A 50 14.96 -10.83 -22.56
N LEU A 51 15.33 -10.26 -21.41
CA LEU A 51 16.25 -9.11 -21.33
C LEU A 51 17.73 -9.51 -21.36
N LYS A 52 18.05 -10.82 -21.29
CA LYS A 52 19.41 -11.36 -21.09
C LYS A 52 20.17 -10.67 -19.94
N ALA A 53 19.43 -10.31 -18.89
CA ALA A 53 19.95 -9.58 -17.74
C ALA A 53 20.68 -10.51 -16.76
N SER A 54 21.59 -9.93 -15.97
CA SER A 54 22.29 -10.62 -14.89
C SER A 54 21.36 -10.90 -13.70
N TYR A 55 21.63 -11.96 -12.95
CA TYR A 55 20.94 -12.25 -11.69
C TYR A 55 20.94 -11.06 -10.72
N SER A 56 22.00 -10.25 -10.72
CA SER A 56 22.07 -9.07 -9.87
C SER A 56 21.05 -8.01 -10.28
N GLU A 57 20.78 -7.82 -11.58
CA GLU A 57 19.85 -6.83 -12.09
C GLU A 57 18.40 -7.22 -11.75
N ILE A 58 18.08 -8.51 -11.89
CA ILE A 58 16.77 -9.05 -11.49
C ILE A 58 16.55 -8.95 -9.97
N ALA A 59 17.61 -9.14 -9.16
CA ALA A 59 17.52 -8.98 -7.71
C ALA A 59 17.22 -7.53 -7.28
N TRP A 60 17.60 -6.52 -8.08
CA TRP A 60 17.26 -5.13 -7.79
C TRP A 60 15.75 -4.88 -7.88
N LEU A 61 15.01 -5.56 -8.76
CA LEU A 61 13.55 -5.40 -8.87
C LEU A 61 12.85 -5.71 -7.55
N SER A 62 13.07 -6.90 -6.98
CA SER A 62 12.46 -7.27 -5.69
C SER A 62 12.99 -6.44 -4.52
N SER A 63 14.29 -6.11 -4.53
CA SER A 63 14.90 -5.29 -3.49
C SER A 63 14.27 -3.89 -3.43
N ILE A 64 14.10 -3.23 -4.57
CA ILE A 64 13.48 -1.89 -4.65
C ILE A 64 12.02 -1.96 -4.23
N MET A 65 11.25 -2.94 -4.72
CA MET A 65 9.86 -3.11 -4.31
C MET A 65 9.71 -3.22 -2.79
N LEU A 66 10.56 -4.04 -2.16
CA LEU A 66 10.53 -4.25 -0.72
C LEU A 66 11.02 -3.01 0.05
N ALA A 67 12.09 -2.38 -0.42
CA ALA A 67 12.62 -1.15 0.17
C ALA A 67 11.57 -0.02 0.16
N VAL A 68 10.88 0.18 -0.96
CA VAL A 68 9.81 1.18 -1.08
C VAL A 68 8.62 0.82 -0.20
N MET A 69 8.25 -0.46 -0.08
CA MET A 69 7.17 -0.89 0.81
C MET A 69 7.45 -0.53 2.28
N TYR A 70 8.69 -0.75 2.75
CA TYR A 70 9.08 -0.41 4.13
C TYR A 70 9.31 1.09 4.32
N ALA A 71 9.99 1.75 3.39
CA ALA A 71 10.24 3.20 3.44
C ALA A 71 8.94 4.02 3.30
N GLY A 72 7.91 3.45 2.66
CA GLY A 72 6.59 4.06 2.50
C GLY A 72 5.81 4.18 3.81
N GLY A 73 6.17 3.46 4.87
CA GLY A 73 5.48 3.52 6.16
C GLY A 73 5.49 4.93 6.80
N PRO A 74 6.68 5.51 7.07
CA PRO A 74 6.78 6.88 7.58
C PRO A 74 6.17 7.93 6.64
N VAL A 75 6.38 7.79 5.33
CA VAL A 75 5.86 8.74 4.33
C VAL A 75 4.33 8.72 4.31
N SER A 76 3.73 7.53 4.30
CA SER A 76 2.27 7.38 4.33
C SER A 76 1.66 7.92 5.62
N SER A 77 2.33 7.75 6.76
CA SER A 77 1.89 8.32 8.05
C SER A 77 1.79 9.85 8.00
N VAL A 78 2.83 10.53 7.50
CA VAL A 78 2.83 12.00 7.36
C VAL A 78 1.75 12.47 6.37
N LEU A 79 1.57 11.75 5.25
CA LEU A 79 0.57 12.07 4.23
C LEU A 79 -0.85 11.95 4.77
N VAL A 80 -1.15 10.86 5.48
CA VAL A 80 -2.47 10.62 6.09
C VAL A 80 -2.75 11.66 7.18
N HIS A 81 -1.73 12.04 7.97
CA HIS A 81 -1.90 13.08 8.99
C HIS A 81 -2.27 14.45 8.38
N ARG A 82 -1.76 14.77 7.18
CA ARG A 82 -2.02 16.06 6.52
C ARG A 82 -3.25 16.07 5.61
N PHE A 83 -3.54 14.98 4.91
CA PHE A 83 -4.56 14.91 3.86
C PHE A 83 -5.71 13.93 4.16
N GLY A 84 -5.61 13.13 5.21
CA GLY A 84 -6.57 12.06 5.54
C GLY A 84 -6.30 10.75 4.80
N SER A 85 -6.93 9.65 5.23
CA SER A 85 -6.65 8.30 4.73
C SER A 85 -7.21 8.04 3.32
N ARG A 86 -8.44 8.49 3.06
CA ARG A 86 -9.17 8.22 1.80
C ARG A 86 -8.43 8.70 0.55
N PRO A 87 -8.00 9.98 0.44
CA PRO A 87 -7.31 10.43 -0.77
C PRO A 87 -5.93 9.78 -0.94
N VAL A 88 -5.23 9.47 0.16
CA VAL A 88 -3.92 8.82 0.12
C VAL A 88 -4.04 7.40 -0.45
N VAL A 89 -5.05 6.64 -0.02
CA VAL A 89 -5.31 5.28 -0.55
C VAL A 89 -5.70 5.33 -2.04
N MET A 90 -6.56 6.27 -2.44
CA MET A 90 -6.95 6.42 -3.85
C MET A 90 -5.76 6.79 -4.74
N MET A 91 -4.93 7.73 -4.29
CA MET A 91 -3.72 8.14 -5.02
C MET A 91 -2.71 7.00 -5.14
N GLY A 92 -2.48 6.24 -4.06
CA GLY A 92 -1.60 5.06 -4.08
C GLY A 92 -2.10 3.98 -5.03
N GLY A 93 -3.42 3.71 -5.05
CA GLY A 93 -4.04 2.77 -5.98
C GLY A 93 -3.89 3.19 -7.44
N LEU A 94 -4.15 4.48 -7.74
CA LEU A 94 -3.95 5.04 -9.08
C LEU A 94 -2.49 4.96 -9.52
N MET A 95 -1.56 5.33 -8.63
CA MET A 95 -0.12 5.26 -8.91
C MET A 95 0.33 3.83 -9.23
N CYS A 96 -0.17 2.84 -8.47
CA CYS A 96 0.07 1.43 -8.72
C CYS A 96 -0.49 1.00 -10.09
N GLY A 97 -1.74 1.35 -10.40
CA GLY A 97 -2.36 1.04 -11.69
C GLY A 97 -1.59 1.63 -12.88
N VAL A 98 -1.23 2.91 -12.81
CA VAL A 98 -0.43 3.60 -13.84
C VAL A 98 0.95 2.96 -13.99
N SER A 99 1.60 2.60 -12.88
CA SER A 99 2.91 1.94 -12.92
C SER A 99 2.84 0.59 -13.63
N MET A 100 1.79 -0.20 -13.38
CA MET A 100 1.61 -1.51 -13.99
C MET A 100 1.33 -1.39 -15.49
N VAL A 101 0.46 -0.45 -15.88
CA VAL A 101 0.15 -0.18 -17.29
C VAL A 101 1.39 0.31 -18.03
N THR A 102 2.14 1.24 -17.44
CA THR A 102 3.39 1.73 -18.03
C THR A 102 4.42 0.62 -18.18
N ALA A 103 4.52 -0.30 -17.21
CA ALA A 103 5.43 -1.44 -17.28
C ALA A 103 5.09 -2.44 -18.41
N CYS A 104 3.82 -2.50 -18.84
CA CYS A 104 3.41 -3.32 -19.99
C CYS A 104 3.86 -2.74 -21.33
N PHE A 105 4.12 -1.43 -21.41
CA PHE A 105 4.64 -0.78 -22.60
C PHE A 105 6.18 -0.79 -22.53
N GLY A 106 6.75 -1.97 -22.80
CA GLY A 106 8.19 -2.18 -23.00
C GLY A 106 8.65 -1.78 -24.39
#